data_AF-A0A0C3EDH8-F1
#
_entry.id   AF-A0A0C3EDH8-F1
#
_cell.length_a   1.000
_cell.length_b   1.000
_cell.length_c   1.000
_cell.angle_alpha   90.00
_cell.angle_beta   90.00
_cell.angle_gamma   90.00
#
_symmetry.space_group_name_H-M   'P 1'
#
loop_
_entity.id
_entity.type
_entity.pdbx_description
1 polymer ?
#
loop_
_entity_poly.entity_id
_entity_poly.type
_entity_poly.pdbx_seq_one_letter_code
_entity_poly.pdbx_strand_id
1 'polypeptide(L)' 'MAKHKSKPPLNVTEQDTEFGRGQIKDNALKAVVTSQLFKTRVVKAKKGKGSFNRKAKHKGEKPYSKHSLKRILNRAF' A
#
# COMPACT_ATOMS: atom_id res chain seq x y z
N MET A 1 -24.33 -36.54 17.98
CA MET A 1 -24.44 -35.79 16.71
C MET A 1 -23.35 -34.73 16.68
N ALA A 2 -22.32 -34.88 15.84
CA ALA A 2 -21.23 -33.92 15.76
C ALA A 2 -21.67 -32.67 14.99
N LYS A 3 -21.57 -31.49 15.61
CA LYS A 3 -21.85 -30.21 14.97
C LYS A 3 -20.70 -29.88 14.01
N HIS A 4 -20.93 -29.97 12.70
CA HIS A 4 -19.97 -29.43 11.72
C HIS A 4 -19.93 -27.90 11.83
N LYS A 5 -18.78 -27.36 12.22
CA LYS A 5 -18.53 -25.91 12.17
C LYS A 5 -18.36 -25.52 10.69
N SER A 6 -19.24 -24.66 10.19
CA SER A 6 -19.11 -24.06 8.86
C SER A 6 -17.84 -23.24 8.78
N LYS A 7 -17.08 -23.39 7.69
CA LYS A 7 -15.91 -22.55 7.42
C LYS A 7 -16.36 -21.08 7.32
N PRO A 8 -15.59 -20.12 7.86
CA PRO A 8 -15.91 -18.70 7.69
C PRO A 8 -15.93 -18.34 6.19
N PRO A 9 -16.82 -17.43 5.75
CA PRO A 9 -16.88 -17.02 4.36
C PRO A 9 -15.53 -16.43 3.96
N LEU A 10 -14.95 -16.96 2.87
CA LEU A 10 -13.81 -16.34 2.21
C LEU A 10 -14.29 -14.96 1.74
N ASN A 11 -13.72 -13.88 2.27
CA ASN A 11 -13.96 -12.53 1.77
C ASN A 11 -13.33 -12.42 0.36
N VAL A 12 -14.02 -12.96 -0.64
CA VAL A 12 -13.76 -12.71 -2.05
C VAL A 12 -14.38 -11.34 -2.32
N THR A 13 -13.63 -10.28 -2.03
CA THR A 13 -13.96 -8.99 -2.62
C THR A 13 -13.65 -9.11 -4.11
N GLU A 14 -14.67 -9.43 -4.90
CA GLU A 14 -14.62 -9.29 -6.36
C GLU A 14 -14.52 -7.80 -6.69
N GLN A 15 -13.30 -7.28 -6.58
CA GLN A 15 -12.96 -5.93 -6.98
C GLN A 15 -12.44 -5.98 -8.41
N ASP A 16 -13.30 -5.57 -9.34
CA ASP A 16 -12.90 -5.35 -10.72
C ASP A 16 -11.79 -4.30 -10.76
N THR A 17 -10.60 -4.72 -11.18
CA THR A 17 -9.44 -3.85 -11.34
C THR A 17 -9.25 -3.54 -12.80
N GLU A 18 -9.22 -2.27 -13.18
CA GLU A 18 -9.00 -1.88 -14.57
C GLU A 18 -7.51 -2.01 -14.94
N PHE A 19 -7.20 -2.84 -15.95
CA PHE A 19 -5.82 -3.13 -16.38
C PHE A 19 -5.35 -2.29 -17.58
N GLY A 20 -6.23 -1.47 -18.17
CA GLY A 20 -5.94 -0.62 -19.33
C GLY A 20 -5.65 -1.39 -20.63
N ARG A 21 -6.17 -2.62 -20.77
CA ARG A 21 -5.93 -3.50 -21.95
C ARG A 21 -7.15 -3.71 -22.84
N GLY A 22 -8.28 -3.06 -22.53
CA GLY A 22 -9.55 -3.27 -23.23
C GLY A 22 -10.04 -4.72 -23.09
N GLN A 23 -10.82 -5.18 -24.06
CA GLN A 23 -11.34 -6.55 -24.09
C GLN A 23 -10.22 -7.54 -24.47
N ILE A 24 -9.93 -8.48 -23.57
CA ILE A 24 -8.94 -9.52 -23.79
C ILE A 24 -9.61 -10.68 -24.54
N LYS A 25 -9.13 -10.98 -25.77
CA LYS A 25 -9.69 -12.04 -26.63
C LYS A 25 -8.94 -13.38 -26.51
N ASP A 26 -7.65 -13.32 -26.17
CA ASP A 26 -6.78 -14.49 -26.09
C ASP A 26 -6.63 -14.96 -24.64
N ASN A 27 -5.46 -14.71 -24.02
CA ASN A 27 -5.13 -15.19 -22.67
C ASN A 27 -5.18 -14.07 -21.63
N ALA A 28 -6.02 -14.27 -20.61
CA ALA A 28 -6.20 -13.34 -19.49
C ALA A 28 -4.91 -13.14 -18.66
N LEU A 29 -4.23 -14.21 -18.28
CA LEU A 29 -3.02 -14.14 -17.45
C LEU A 29 -1.89 -13.39 -18.16
N LYS A 30 -1.71 -13.63 -19.46
CA LYS A 30 -0.70 -12.92 -20.26
C LYS A 30 -0.98 -11.41 -20.33
N ALA A 31 -2.24 -11.04 -20.51
CA ALA A 31 -2.66 -9.64 -20.53
C ALA A 31 -2.43 -8.97 -19.17
N VAL A 32 -2.75 -9.68 -18.08
CA VAL A 32 -2.61 -9.21 -16.71
C VAL A 32 -1.13 -9.05 -16.33
N VAL A 33 -0.28 -10.06 -16.55
CA VAL A 33 1.16 -10.04 -16.19
C VAL A 33 1.91 -8.88 -16.86
N THR A 34 1.51 -8.51 -18.07
CA THR A 34 2.15 -7.40 -18.81
C THR A 34 1.52 -6.04 -18.50
N SER A 35 0.40 -5.99 -17.77
CA SER A 35 -0.30 -4.75 -17.42
C SER A 35 0.45 -3.92 -16.37
N GLN A 36 -0.03 -2.69 -16.14
CA GLN A 36 0.53 -1.77 -15.15
C GLN A 36 0.51 -2.31 -13.71
N LEU A 37 -0.40 -3.25 -13.42
CA LEU A 37 -0.54 -3.86 -12.10
C LEU A 37 0.72 -4.62 -11.68
N PHE A 38 1.34 -5.34 -12.61
CA PHE A 38 2.46 -6.26 -12.38
C PHE A 38 3.82 -5.68 -12.79
N LYS A 39 3.98 -4.35 -12.73
CA LYS A 39 5.27 -3.71 -13.01
C LYS A 39 6.28 -3.91 -11.88
N THR A 40 7.55 -4.02 -12.26
CA THR A 40 8.68 -4.00 -11.32
C THR A 40 8.70 -2.68 -10.55
N ARG A 41 8.67 -2.75 -9.22
CA ARG A 41 8.79 -1.58 -8.34
C ARG A 41 10.22 -1.43 -7.89
N VAL A 42 10.81 -0.27 -8.14
CA VAL A 42 12.17 0.06 -7.68
C VAL A 42 12.08 0.96 -6.46
N VAL A 43 12.71 0.53 -5.36
CA VAL A 43 12.80 1.33 -4.13
C VAL A 43 14.01 2.25 -4.21
N LYS A 44 13.85 3.51 -3.80
CA LYS A 44 14.97 4.45 -3.70
C LYS A 44 15.93 4.00 -2.59
N ALA A 45 17.21 3.83 -2.95
CA ALA A 45 18.24 3.47 -1.99
C ALA A 45 18.42 4.57 -0.91
N LYS A 46 18.79 4.16 0.31
CA LYS A 46 19.06 5.10 1.42
C LYS A 46 20.43 5.78 1.33
N LYS A 47 21.41 5.12 0.71
CA LYS A 47 22.79 5.61 0.52
C LYS A 47 23.31 5.19 -0.86
N GLY A 48 24.28 5.92 -1.42
CA GLY A 48 24.93 5.60 -2.69
C GLY A 48 24.29 6.28 -3.91
N LYS A 49 24.35 5.62 -5.08
CA LYS A 49 23.81 6.17 -6.34
C LYS A 49 22.29 6.32 -6.25
N GLY A 50 21.79 7.49 -6.65
CA GLY A 50 20.36 7.78 -6.66
C GLY A 50 19.73 7.96 -5.27
N SER A 51 20.51 7.97 -4.17
CA SER A 51 19.96 8.16 -2.82
C SER A 51 19.80 9.63 -2.43
N PHE A 52 20.45 10.57 -3.13
CA PHE A 52 20.40 11.99 -2.81
C PHE A 52 18.96 12.54 -2.87
N ASN A 53 18.58 13.35 -1.89
CA ASN A 53 17.30 14.04 -1.83
C ASN A 53 17.51 15.50 -1.44
N ARG A 54 17.03 16.44 -2.27
CA ARG A 54 17.19 17.89 -2.03
C ARG A 54 16.47 18.36 -0.75
N LYS A 55 15.37 17.70 -0.37
CA LYS A 55 14.59 18.01 0.83
C LYS A 55 14.58 16.79 1.74
N ALA A 56 15.23 16.89 2.89
CA ALA A 56 15.15 15.86 3.93
C ALA A 56 13.74 15.79 4.52
N LYS A 57 13.31 14.61 4.98
CA LYS A 57 11.96 14.36 5.52
C LYS A 57 11.57 15.32 6.66
N HIS A 58 12.53 15.73 7.48
CA HIS A 58 12.33 16.55 8.67
C HIS A 58 13.13 17.87 8.62
N LYS A 59 13.31 18.45 7.43
CA LYS A 59 14.09 19.70 7.29
C LYS A 59 13.40 20.84 8.06
N GLY A 60 14.06 21.34 9.11
CA GLY A 60 13.55 22.42 9.97
C GLY A 60 12.71 21.96 11.17
N GLU A 61 12.43 20.66 11.31
CA GLU A 61 11.73 20.11 12.47
C GLU A 61 12.76 19.69 13.53
N LYS A 62 12.63 20.18 14.77
CA LYS A 62 13.43 19.68 15.89
C LYS A 62 12.89 18.30 16.30
N PRO A 63 13.73 17.34 16.73
CA PRO A 63 13.30 15.99 17.10
C PRO A 63 12.22 15.94 18.19
N TYR A 64 12.10 17.00 18.99
CA TYR A 64 11.13 17.13 20.09
C TYR A 64 9.90 17.98 19.74
N SER A 65 9.80 18.55 18.54
CA SER A 65 8.70 19.48 18.21
C SER A 65 7.39 18.80 17.82
N LYS A 66 7.33 17.45 17.82
CA LYS A 66 6.11 16.67 17.56
C LYS A 66 5.56 15.98 18.80
N HIS A 67 5.64 16.60 19.98
CA HIS A 67 4.61 16.33 20.98
C HIS A 67 3.35 17.05 20.54
N SER A 68 2.46 16.32 19.85
CA SER A 68 1.13 16.82 19.54
C SER A 68 0.45 17.19 20.86
N LEU A 69 0.27 18.48 21.12
CA LEU A 69 -0.53 19.00 22.23
C LEU A 69 -1.97 18.44 22.22
N LYS A 70 -2.42 17.77 21.14
CA LYS A 70 -3.67 16.99 21.09
C LYS A 70 -3.73 15.80 22.06
N ARG A 71 -2.61 15.24 22.54
CA ARG A 71 -2.63 14.14 23.53
C ARG A 71 -2.80 14.62 24.98
N ILE A 72 -2.48 15.89 25.24
CA ILE A 72 -2.55 16.49 26.58
C ILE A 72 -3.94 17.10 26.84
N LEU A 73 -4.60 17.64 25.80
CA LEU A 73 -5.94 18.23 25.94
C LEU A 73 -7.09 17.22 26.08
N ASN A 74 -6.90 15.94 25.72
CA ASN A 74 -7.96 14.92 25.79
C ASN A 74 -7.82 13.98 27.02
N ARG A 75 -7.12 14.41 28.08
CA ARG A 75 -6.90 13.61 29.30
C ARG A 75 -7.39 14.29 30.58
N ALA A 76 -8.17 15.36 30.43
CA ALA A 76 -8.81 16.07 31.54
C ALA A 76 -10.27 16.40 31.18
N PHE A 77 -11.02 15.39 30.74
CA PHE A 77 -12.45 15.20 31.00
C PHE A 77 -12.82 13.77 30.59
#